data_AF-A0A2S6AYU8-F1
#
_entry.id   AF-A0A2S6AYU8-F1
#
_cell.length_a   1.000
_cell.length_b   1.000
_cell.length_c   1.000
_cell.angle_alpha   90.00
_cell.angle_beta   90.00
_cell.angle_gamma   90.00
#
_symmetry.space_group_name_H-M   'P 1'
#
loop_
_entity.id
_entity.type
_entity.pdbx_description
1 polymer ?
#
loop_
_entity_poly.entity_id
_entity_poly.type
_entity_poly.pdbx_seq_one_letter_code
_entity_poly.pdbx_strand_id
1 'polypeptide(L)'
;QDRRMQARTVQAAMQGGKPYDIEYRIIDALGTERWVAENGQPQRDEATGAAWIDGIISDISERKHNEMRIQGLLAEQSAILDNVMFG
;
A
#
# COMPACT_ATOMS: atom_id res chain seq x y z
N GLN A 1 -2.11 -16.92 0.60
CA GLN A 1 -3.12 -16.70 -0.47
C GLN A 1 -3.06 -15.28 -1.05
N ASP A 2 -2.53 -14.30 -0.30
CA ASP A 2 -2.49 -12.86 -0.66
C ASP A 2 -1.69 -12.42 -1.90
N ARG A 3 -0.53 -13.03 -2.20
CA ARG A 3 0.38 -12.50 -3.26
C ARG A 3 -0.18 -12.60 -4.69
N ARG A 4 -1.06 -13.57 -4.98
CA ARG A 4 -1.60 -13.79 -6.34
C ARG A 4 -2.74 -12.84 -6.71
N MET A 5 -3.47 -12.33 -5.73
CA MET A 5 -4.58 -11.41 -5.94
C MET A 5 -4.07 -9.98 -6.17
N GLN A 6 -3.00 -9.61 -5.46
CA GLN A 6 -2.35 -8.29 -5.56
C GLN A 6 -1.71 -8.05 -6.93
N ALA A 7 -1.04 -9.05 -7.52
CA ALA A 7 -0.39 -8.90 -8.84
C ALA A 7 -1.38 -8.65 -9.99
N ARG A 8 -2.61 -9.16 -9.92
CA ARG A 8 -3.63 -8.96 -10.96
C ARG A 8 -4.22 -7.56 -10.96
N THR A 9 -4.39 -6.96 -9.77
CA THR A 9 -4.92 -5.59 -9.64
C THR A 9 -3.92 -4.55 -10.13
N VAL A 10 -2.62 -4.75 -9.84
CA VAL A 10 -1.54 -3.87 -10.31
C VAL A 10 -1.42 -3.90 -11.83
N GLN A 11 -1.47 -5.09 -12.44
CA GLN A 11 -1.38 -5.24 -13.89
C GLN A 11 -2.59 -4.64 -14.63
N ALA A 12 -3.79 -4.68 -14.03
CA ALA A 12 -4.98 -4.05 -14.58
C ALA A 12 -4.96 -2.52 -14.47
N ALA A 13 -4.39 -1.97 -13.40
CA ALA A 13 -4.23 -0.51 -13.23
C ALA A 13 -3.19 0.07 -14.21
N MET A 14 -2.08 -0.65 -14.44
CA MET A 14 -1.02 -0.23 -15.37
C MET A 14 -1.46 -0.17 -16.84
N GLN A 15 -2.45 -0.96 -17.26
CA GLN A 15 -2.94 -0.94 -18.65
C GLN A 15 -3.92 0.19 -18.96
N GLY A 16 -4.43 0.91 -17.95
CA GLY A 16 -5.53 1.86 -18.10
C GLY A 16 -5.14 3.25 -18.59
N GLY A 17 -3.86 3.63 -18.61
CA GLY A 17 -3.42 4.98 -18.96
C GLY A 17 -4.01 6.07 -18.07
N LYS A 18 -4.41 5.72 -16.84
CA LYS A 18 -4.97 6.63 -15.83
C LYS A 18 -4.01 6.75 -14.65
N PRO A 19 -4.07 7.87 -13.91
CA PRO A 19 -3.42 7.96 -12.61
C PRO A 19 -3.75 6.72 -11.76
N TYR A 20 -2.74 6.14 -11.13
CA TYR A 20 -2.91 4.99 -10.25
C TYR A 20 -2.32 5.28 -8.87
N ASP A 21 -2.98 4.75 -7.85
CA ASP A 21 -2.51 4.72 -6.48
C ASP A 21 -2.58 3.27 -6.01
N ILE A 22 -1.42 2.68 -5.71
CA ILE A 22 -1.30 1.28 -5.34
C ILE A 22 -0.41 1.14 -4.10
N GLU A 23 -0.85 0.33 -3.15
CA GLU A 23 -0.03 -0.13 -2.03
C GLU A 23 0.36 -1.60 -2.25
N TYR A 24 1.65 -1.90 -2.19
CA TYR A 24 2.15 -3.26 -2.35
C TYR A 24 3.37 -3.53 -1.47
N ARG A 25 3.76 -4.81 -1.41
CA ARG A 25 4.92 -5.24 -0.64
C ARG A 25 6.09 -5.56 -1.55
N ILE A 26 7.25 -5.00 -1.22
CA ILE A 26 8.52 -5.30 -1.87
C ILE A 26 9.46 -5.99 -0.89
N ILE A 27 10.44 -6.69 -1.45
CA ILE A 27 11.61 -7.14 -0.71
C ILE A 27 12.75 -6.18 -1.05
N ASP A 28 13.30 -5.51 -0.05
CA ASP A 28 14.43 -4.61 -0.26
C ASP A 28 15.73 -5.37 -0.58
N ALA A 29 16.80 -4.63 -0.87
CA ALA A 29 18.11 -5.22 -1.15
C ALA A 29 18.71 -6.03 0.04
N LEU A 30 18.16 -5.87 1.25
CA LEU A 30 18.57 -6.56 2.47
C LEU A 30 17.67 -7.76 2.80
N GLY A 31 16.66 -8.06 2.00
CA GLY A 31 15.71 -9.15 2.23
C GLY A 31 14.54 -8.82 3.15
N THR A 32 14.37 -7.56 3.54
CA THR A 32 13.28 -7.10 4.41
C THR A 32 12.01 -6.83 3.60
N GLU A 33 10.86 -7.34 4.08
CA GLU A 33 9.55 -7.02 3.50
C GLU A 33 9.13 -5.60 3.91
N ARG A 34 8.85 -4.75 2.92
CA ARG A 34 8.41 -3.36 3.11
C ARG A 34 7.11 -3.10 2.37
N TRP A 35 6.25 -2.31 2.99
CA TRP A 35 5.08 -1.75 2.34
C TRP A 35 5.45 -0.46 1.64
N VAL A 36 5.13 -0.37 0.36
CA VAL A 36 5.31 0.83 -0.45
C VAL A 36 3.98 1.28 -1.01
N ALA A 37 3.78 2.59 -1.03
CA ALA A 37 2.72 3.24 -1.78
C ALA A 37 3.34 3.86 -3.03
N GLU A 38 2.73 3.63 -4.18
CA GLU A 38 3.13 4.21 -5.45
C GLU A 38 1.95 4.97 -6.03
N ASN A 39 2.17 6.25 -6.30
CA ASN A 39 1.23 7.09 -7.04
C ASN A 39 1.90 7.52 -8.34
N GLY A 40 1.31 7.17 -9.48
CA GLY A 40 1.87 7.46 -10.81
C GLY A 40 0.84 8.07 -11.76
N GLN A 41 1.24 9.10 -12.50
CA GLN A 41 0.46 9.75 -13.54
C GLN A 41 1.15 9.58 -14.90
N PRO A 42 0.47 8.99 -15.90
CA PRO A 42 1.02 8.92 -17.25
C PRO A 42 1.03 10.31 -17.87
N GLN A 43 2.20 10.72 -18.36
CA GLN A 43 2.42 11.95 -19.09
C GLN A 43 2.77 11.62 -20.55
N ARG A 44 2.32 12.47 -21.46
CA ARG A 44 2.62 12.34 -22.89
C ARG A 44 2.99 13.70 -23.46
N ASP A 45 4.13 13.76 -24.10
CA ASP A 45 4.57 14.94 -24.85
C ASP A 45 3.84 14.96 -26.20
N GLU A 46 3.08 16.03 -26.44
CA GLU A 46 2.31 16.21 -27.67
C GLU A 46 3.18 16.55 -28.89
N ALA A 47 4.39 17.08 -28.68
CA ALA A 47 5.31 17.49 -29.75
C ALA A 47 6.20 16.33 -30.21
N THR A 48 6.70 15.51 -29.28
CA THR A 48 7.57 14.36 -29.60
C THR A 48 6.82 13.03 -29.65
N GLY A 49 5.62 12.96 -29.05
CA GLY A 49 4.86 11.73 -28.88
C GLY A 49 5.39 10.82 -27.77
N ALA A 50 6.43 11.23 -27.04
CA ALA A 50 7.03 10.45 -25.96
C ALA A 50 6.04 10.30 -24.79
N ALA A 51 5.95 9.09 -24.23
CA ALA A 51 5.14 8.81 -23.05
C ALA A 51 6.05 8.37 -21.88
N TRP A 52 5.81 8.92 -20.70
CA TRP A 52 6.47 8.52 -19.46
C TRP A 52 5.48 8.49 -18.31
N ILE A 53 5.89 7.96 -17.17
CA ILE A 53 5.11 7.99 -15.94
C ILE A 53 5.85 8.91 -14.98
N ASP A 54 5.17 9.94 -14.51
CA ASP A 54 5.63 10.74 -13.39
C ASP A 54 4.97 10.18 -12.12
N GLY A 55 5.77 9.64 -11.22
CA GLY A 55 5.26 8.97 -10.03
C GLY A 55 6.23 8.97 -8.88
N ILE A 56 5.67 8.92 -7.67
CA ILE A 56 6.43 8.83 -6.43
C ILE A 56 6.17 7.48 -5.76
N ILE A 57 7.25 6.84 -5.32
CA ILE A 57 7.20 5.63 -4.49
C ILE A 57 7.61 6.04 -3.07
N SER A 58 6.72 5.80 -2.11
CA SER A 58 6.92 6.10 -0.70
C SER A 58 6.91 4.83 0.13
N ASP A 59 7.90 4.63 0.99
CA ASP A 59 7.87 3.57 2.00
C ASP A 59 6.86 3.92 3.09
N ILE A 60 5.82 3.09 3.23
CA ILE A 60 4.74 3.25 4.20
C ILE A 60 4.79 2.15 5.28
N SER A 61 5.89 1.41 5.39
CA SER A 61 6.07 0.32 6.36
C SER A 61 5.90 0.81 7.79
N GLU A 62 6.45 1.98 8.11
CA GLU A 62 6.34 2.59 9.44
C GLU A 62 4.90 3.00 9.74
N ARG A 63 4.21 3.62 8.78
CA ARG A 63 2.80 3.98 8.91
C ARG A 63 1.93 2.75 9.21
N LYS A 64 2.11 1.66 8.46
CA LYS A 64 1.38 0.41 8.70
C LYS A 64 1.69 -0.20 10.06
N HIS A 65 2.95 -0.16 10.52
CA HIS A 65 3.30 -0.63 11.87
C HIS A 65 2.61 0.18 12.96
N ASN A 66 2.57 1.51 12.80
CA ASN A 66 1.88 2.38 13.74
C ASN A 66 0.37 2.14 13.76
N GLU A 67 -0.26 2.00 12.59
CA GLU A 67 -1.68 1.64 12.47
C GLU A 67 -1.98 0.30 13.16
N MET A 68 -1.18 -0.75 12.90
CA MET A 68 -1.36 -2.05 13.53
C MET A 68 -1.16 -2.00 15.06
N ARG A 69 -0.18 -1.21 15.54
CA ARG A 69 0.05 -1.03 16.98
C ARG A 69 -1.13 -0.36 17.67
N ILE A 70 -1.70 0.68 17.05
CA ILE A 70 -2.87 1.37 17.57
C ILE A 70 -4.08 0.41 17.61
N GLN A 71 -4.31 -0.34 16.53
CA GLN A 71 -5.40 -1.32 16.48
C GLN A 71 -5.26 -2.41 17.54
N GLY A 72 -4.04 -2.92 17.77
CA GLY A 72 -3.76 -3.88 18.83
C GLY A 72 -4.10 -3.34 20.22
N LEU A 73 -3.65 -2.12 20.54
CA LEU A 73 -3.94 -1.48 21.83
C LEU A 73 -5.45 -1.24 22.05
N LEU A 74 -6.19 -0.85 21.00
CA LEU A 74 -7.63 -0.67 21.08
C LEU A 74 -8.36 -2.01 21.32
N ALA A 75 -7.92 -3.07 20.65
CA ALA A 75 -8.47 -4.41 20.86
C ALA A 75 -8.25 -4.92 22.29
N GLU A 76 -7.05 -4.69 22.85
CA GLU A 76 -6.74 -5.03 24.24
C GLU A 76 -7.62 -4.26 25.23
N GLN A 77 -7.82 -2.96 25.03
CA GLN A 77 -8.73 -2.16 25.87
C GLN A 77 -10.17 -2.66 25.80
N SER A 78 -10.68 -2.98 24.60
CA SER A 78 -12.04 -3.50 24.43
C SER A 78 -12.21 -4.81 25.19
N ALA A 79 -11.26 -5.75 25.06
CA ALA A 79 -11.34 -7.05 25.71
C ALA A 79 -11.37 -6.95 27.26
N ILE A 80 -10.64 -6.00 27.84
CA ILE A 80 -10.66 -5.74 29.30
C ILE A 80 -12.02 -5.20 29.72
N LEU A 81 -12.58 -4.23 28.99
CA LEU A 81 -13.87 -3.64 29.31
C LEU A 81 -15.01 -4.66 29.19
N ASP A 82 -14.99 -5.51 28.16
CA ASP A 82 -15.99 -6.56 27.97
C ASP A 82 -15.97 -7.56 29.13
N ASN A 83 -14.79 -7.93 29.64
CA ASN A 83 -14.67 -8.89 30.75
C ASN A 83 -15.11 -8.31 32.11
N VAL A 84 -15.10 -6.97 32.27
CA VAL A 84 -15.55 -6.27 33.49
C VAL A 84 -17.03 -5.89 33.43
N MET A 85 -17.58 -5.65 32.24
CA MET A 85 -18.98 -5.24 32.05
C MET A 85 -19.97 -6.43 32.12
N PHE A 86 -19.48 -7.64 31.83
CA PHE A 86 -20.28 -8.87 31.83
C PHE A 86 -19.85 -9.91 32.88
N GLY A 87 -18.93 -9.56 33.78
CA GLY A 87 -18.53 -10.37 34.95
C GLY A 87 -19.06 -9.77 36.25
#